data_AF-A0A7C7S246-F1
#
_entry.id   AF-A0A7C7S246-F1
#
_cell.length_a   1.000
_cell.length_b   1.000
_cell.length_c   1.000
_cell.angle_alpha   90.00
_cell.angle_beta   90.00
_cell.angle_gamma   90.00
#
_symmetry.space_group_name_H-M   'P 1'
#
loop_
_entity.id
_entity.type
_entity.pdbx_description
1 polymer ?
#
loop_
_entity_poly.entity_id
_entity_poly.type
_entity_poly.pdbx_seq_one_letter_code
_entity_poly.pdbx_strand_id
1 'polypeptide(L)'
;GYENGPAAFSASINYTDDFFGASGQSTYYQGGIDYELGSGITASGHVGRQLVEKNTTYGSPDYTDWSVGLSYTLMGLDLSVQYLDTDIGSTYNGSTQAGKDNTAIFGVSKSF
;
A
#
# COMPACT_ATOMS: atom_id res chain seq x y z
N GLY A 1 4.21 -6.02 15.12
CA GLY A 1 5.29 -6.45 14.21
C GLY A 1 6.01 -7.61 14.84
N TYR A 2 6.50 -8.53 14.02
CA TYR A 2 7.40 -9.59 14.45
C TYR A 2 8.76 -9.36 13.77
N GLU A 3 9.82 -9.29 14.56
CA GLU A 3 11.19 -9.02 14.12
C GLU A 3 11.99 -10.32 14.19
N ASN A 4 12.57 -10.75 13.07
CA ASN A 4 13.45 -11.92 12.99
C ASN A 4 14.66 -11.57 12.12
N GLY A 5 15.78 -11.21 12.77
CA GLY A 5 17.00 -10.85 12.05
C GLY A 5 16.79 -9.62 11.14
N PRO A 6 17.31 -9.59 9.90
CA PRO A 6 17.20 -8.43 9.00
C PRO A 6 15.77 -8.18 8.50
N ALA A 7 14.78 -8.99 8.89
CA ALA A 7 13.41 -8.90 8.40
C ALA A 7 12.43 -8.49 9.49
N ALA A 8 11.64 -7.46 9.20
CA ALA A 8 10.47 -7.05 9.99
C ALA A 8 9.20 -7.33 9.19
N PHE A 9 8.21 -7.96 9.86
CA PHE A 9 6.92 -8.26 9.26
C PHE A 9 5.80 -7.51 9.96
N SER A 10 4.84 -7.04 9.16
CA SER A 10 3.62 -6.39 9.64
C SER A 10 2.39 -7.02 9.00
N ALA A 11 1.28 -7.00 9.74
CA ALA A 11 -0.04 -7.37 9.25
C ALA A 11 -1.08 -6.56 10.00
N SER A 12 -2.15 -6.16 9.33
CA SER A 12 -3.30 -5.53 9.98
C SER A 12 -4.61 -5.78 9.24
N ILE A 13 -5.70 -5.59 9.97
CA ILE A 13 -7.07 -5.70 9.48
C ILE A 13 -7.79 -4.44 9.94
N ASN A 14 -8.43 -3.73 9.01
CA ASN A 14 -9.21 -2.53 9.28
C ASN A 14 -10.65 -2.81 8.84
N TYR A 15 -11.60 -2.55 9.72
CA TYR A 15 -13.02 -2.80 9.49
C TYR A 15 -13.83 -1.54 9.80
N THR A 16 -14.89 -1.30 9.02
CA THR A 16 -15.92 -0.32 9.34
C THR A 16 -17.29 -0.79 8.83
N ASP A 17 -18.32 -0.50 9.62
CA ASP A 17 -19.72 -0.71 9.27
C ASP A 17 -20.26 0.36 8.29
N ASP A 18 -19.62 1.53 8.26
CA ASP A 18 -20.00 2.65 7.40
C ASP A 18 -18.76 3.17 6.65
N PHE A 19 -18.63 2.75 5.39
CA PHE A 19 -17.54 3.15 4.52
C PHE A 19 -17.92 4.33 3.61
N PHE A 20 -16.88 4.95 3.03
CA PHE A 20 -16.99 6.16 2.23
C PHE A 20 -18.12 6.10 1.20
N GLY A 21 -18.90 7.18 1.09
CA GLY A 21 -19.99 7.29 0.12
C GLY A 21 -21.23 6.44 0.45
N ALA A 22 -21.41 6.03 1.71
CA ALA A 22 -22.48 5.10 2.13
C ALA A 22 -22.41 3.75 1.40
N SER A 23 -21.19 3.31 1.08
CA SER A 23 -20.93 2.05 0.37
C SER A 23 -21.09 0.80 1.25
N GLY A 24 -21.57 0.97 2.48
CA GLY A 24 -21.84 -0.10 3.43
C GLY A 24 -20.57 -0.54 4.16
N GLN A 25 -20.51 -1.82 4.50
CA GLN A 25 -19.38 -2.38 5.20
C GLN A 25 -18.13 -2.42 4.33
N SER A 26 -16.97 -2.27 4.97
CA SER A 26 -15.66 -2.39 4.32
C SER A 26 -14.69 -3.11 5.22
N THR A 27 -13.88 -3.98 4.62
CA THR A 27 -12.73 -4.59 5.30
C THR A 27 -11.47 -4.47 4.44
N TYR A 28 -10.38 -4.02 5.06
CA TYR A 28 -9.06 -3.94 4.46
C TYR A 28 -8.09 -4.84 5.21
N TYR A 29 -7.53 -5.83 4.50
CA TYR A 29 -6.48 -6.70 5.03
C TYR A 29 -5.16 -6.27 4.40
N GLN A 30 -4.11 -6.11 5.18
CA GLN A 30 -2.79 -5.79 4.64
C GLN A 30 -1.67 -6.54 5.36
N GLY A 31 -0.58 -6.71 4.64
CA GLY A 31 0.67 -7.23 5.16
C GLY A 31 1.85 -6.54 4.51
N GLY A 32 2.94 -6.44 5.27
CA GLY A 32 4.17 -5.81 4.82
C GLY A 32 5.41 -6.55 5.31
N ILE A 33 6.49 -6.35 4.58
CA ILE A 33 7.83 -6.81 4.92
C ILE A 33 8.82 -5.69 4.69
N ASP A 34 9.72 -5.49 5.64
CA ASP A 34 10.92 -4.69 5.48
C ASP A 34 12.12 -5.60 5.68
N TYR A 35 13.05 -5.60 4.72
CA TYR A 35 14.24 -6.44 4.74
C TYR A 35 15.50 -5.61 4.58
N GLU A 36 16.37 -5.65 5.58
CA GLU A 36 17.69 -5.02 5.57
C GLU A 36 18.64 -5.79 4.64
N LEU A 37 18.94 -5.21 3.47
CA LEU A 37 19.89 -5.78 2.50
C LEU A 37 21.36 -5.58 2.93
N GLY A 38 21.59 -4.75 3.94
CA GLY A 38 22.91 -4.33 4.40
C GLY A 38 23.34 -2.99 3.79
N SER A 39 24.48 -2.47 4.27
CA SER A 39 25.05 -1.20 3.82
C SER A 39 24.09 0.00 3.91
N GLY A 40 23.12 -0.04 4.84
CA GLY A 40 22.12 1.02 5.04
C GLY A 40 20.96 1.01 4.05
N ILE A 41 20.82 -0.04 3.23
CA ILE A 41 19.72 -0.21 2.27
C ILE A 41 18.67 -1.15 2.86
N THR A 42 17.40 -0.75 2.76
CA THR A 42 16.25 -1.57 3.12
C THR A 42 15.33 -1.75 1.92
N ALA A 43 14.88 -2.97 1.69
CA ALA A 43 13.82 -3.28 0.73
C ALA A 43 12.49 -3.43 1.45
N SER A 44 11.47 -2.71 0.97
CA SER A 44 10.12 -2.74 1.52
C SER A 44 9.15 -3.37 0.53
N GLY A 45 8.24 -4.20 1.01
CA GLY A 45 7.12 -4.73 0.23
C GLY A 45 5.83 -4.63 1.04
N HIS A 46 4.74 -4.30 0.36
CA HIS A 46 3.40 -4.23 0.94
C HIS A 46 2.38 -4.82 -0.03
N VAL A 47 1.37 -5.50 0.52
CA VAL A 47 0.18 -5.95 -0.20
C VAL A 47 -1.06 -5.77 0.66
N GLY A 48 -2.12 -5.25 0.05
CA GLY A 48 -3.40 -5.04 0.69
C GLY A 48 -4.56 -5.51 -0.17
N ARG A 49 -5.64 -5.96 0.48
CA ARG A 49 -6.90 -6.35 -0.17
C ARG A 49 -8.05 -5.58 0.45
N GLN A 50 -8.72 -4.79 -0.38
CA GLN A 50 -9.89 -3.99 -0.05
C GLN A 50 -11.16 -4.69 -0.50
N LEU A 51 -12.07 -4.91 0.44
CA LEU A 51 -13.42 -5.44 0.21
C LEU A 51 -14.46 -4.38 0.60
N VAL A 52 -15.39 -4.06 -0.29
CA VAL A 52 -16.46 -3.08 -0.06
C VAL A 52 -17.81 -3.68 -0.45
N GLU A 53 -18.79 -3.62 0.46
CA GLU A 53 -20.11 -4.23 0.27
C GLU A 53 -20.83 -3.74 -0.99
N LYS A 54 -20.81 -2.42 -1.25
CA LYS A 54 -21.45 -1.80 -2.41
C LYS A 54 -20.41 -1.19 -3.35
N ASN A 55 -19.64 -2.03 -4.04
CA ASN A 55 -18.61 -1.62 -5.00
C ASN A 55 -19.08 -0.59 -6.03
N THR A 56 -20.29 -0.75 -6.57
CA THR A 56 -20.88 0.23 -7.51
C THR A 56 -21.06 1.61 -6.89
N THR A 57 -21.48 1.69 -5.62
CA THR A 57 -21.63 2.96 -4.89
C THR A 57 -20.27 3.57 -4.56
N TYR A 58 -19.30 2.72 -4.21
CA TYR A 58 -17.92 3.13 -3.96
C TYR A 58 -17.20 3.60 -5.23
N GLY A 59 -17.60 3.09 -6.40
CA GLY A 59 -17.02 3.45 -7.70
C GLY A 59 -15.81 2.62 -8.10
N SER A 60 -15.56 1.49 -7.44
CA SER A 60 -14.43 0.60 -7.73
C SER A 60 -14.78 -0.84 -7.35
N PRO A 61 -14.30 -1.87 -8.09
CA PRO A 61 -14.42 -3.25 -7.63
C PRO A 61 -13.61 -3.46 -6.35
N ASP A 62 -13.80 -4.60 -5.70
CA ASP A 62 -12.84 -5.07 -4.70
C ASP A 62 -11.47 -5.20 -5.36
N TYR A 63 -10.45 -4.67 -4.71
CA TYR A 63 -9.13 -4.53 -5.32
C TYR A 63 -8.01 -4.91 -4.38
N THR A 64 -6.89 -5.27 -4.99
CA THR A 64 -5.62 -5.48 -4.35
C THR A 64 -4.72 -4.30 -4.68
N ASP A 65 -4.09 -3.72 -3.67
CA ASP A 65 -3.00 -2.76 -3.85
C ASP A 65 -1.69 -3.41 -3.41
N TRP A 66 -0.60 -2.98 -4.00
CA TRP A 66 0.72 -3.42 -3.59
C TRP A 66 1.75 -2.32 -3.81
N SER A 67 2.84 -2.42 -3.08
CA SER A 67 4.01 -1.58 -3.33
C SER A 67 5.30 -2.33 -3.09
N VAL A 68 6.33 -1.89 -3.80
CA VAL A 68 7.71 -2.30 -3.57
C VAL A 68 8.60 -1.06 -3.55
N GLY A 69 9.62 -1.06 -2.70
CA GLY A 69 10.47 0.11 -2.53
C GLY A 69 11.85 -0.22 -2.00
N LEU A 70 12.72 0.76 -2.14
CA LEU A 70 14.04 0.78 -1.53
C LEU A 70 14.19 2.08 -0.74
N SER A 71 14.80 2.00 0.43
CA SER A 71 15.25 3.15 1.20
C SER A 71 16.74 3.05 1.51
N TYR A 72 17.37 4.21 1.68
CA TYR A 72 18.79 4.32 1.99
C TYR A 72 19.04 5.51 2.92
N THR A 73 19.71 5.24 4.04
CA THR A 73 20.12 6.29 4.98
C THR A 73 21.55 6.76 4.66
N LEU A 74 21.69 8.03 4.26
CA LEU A 74 22.97 8.68 3.97
C LEU A 74 23.18 9.90 4.86
N MET A 75 24.18 9.84 5.75
CA MET A 75 24.58 10.98 6.58
C MET A 75 23.42 11.60 7.39
N GLY A 76 22.48 10.77 7.86
CA GLY A 76 21.30 11.21 8.61
C GLY A 76 20.17 11.77 7.74
N LEU A 77 20.24 11.63 6.41
CA LEU A 77 19.12 11.80 5.48
C LEU A 77 18.61 10.43 5.06
N ASP A 78 17.29 10.27 5.03
CA ASP A 78 16.65 9.07 4.52
C ASP A 78 16.14 9.34 3.11
N LEU A 79 16.66 8.59 2.14
CA LEU A 79 16.23 8.60 0.75
C LEU A 79 15.32 7.40 0.49
N SER A 80 14.28 7.57 -0.31
CA SER A 80 13.41 6.46 -0.68
C SER A 80 12.90 6.56 -2.11
N VAL A 81 12.68 5.39 -2.70
CA VAL A 81 11.91 5.21 -3.93
C VAL A 81 10.91 4.10 -3.71
N GLN A 82 9.66 4.33 -4.10
CA GLN A 82 8.60 3.34 -3.97
C GLN A 82 7.74 3.33 -5.22
N TYR A 83 7.44 2.14 -5.71
CA TYR A 83 6.51 1.89 -6.81
C TYR A 83 5.24 1.28 -6.23
N LEU A 84 4.10 1.84 -6.57
CA LEU A 84 2.79 1.45 -6.10
C LEU A 84 1.87 1.16 -7.28
N ASP A 85 1.04 0.14 -7.15
CA ASP A 85 0.11 -0.28 -8.19
C ASP A 85 -1.11 -1.01 -7.59
N THR A 86 -2.10 -1.27 -8.43
CA THR A 86 -3.33 -1.97 -8.05
C THR A 86 -3.83 -2.88 -9.17
N ASP A 87 -4.65 -3.87 -8.84
CA ASP A 87 -5.32 -4.73 -9.82
C ASP A 87 -6.61 -4.12 -10.41
N ILE A 88 -6.93 -2.86 -10.10
CA ILE A 88 -8.07 -2.14 -10.69
C ILE A 88 -7.89 -2.00 -12.21
N GLY A 89 -8.81 -2.60 -12.97
CA GLY A 89 -8.86 -2.47 -14.43
C GLY A 89 -9.26 -1.07 -14.90
N SER A 90 -9.01 -0.77 -16.18
CA SER A 90 -9.33 0.54 -16.79
C SER A 90 -10.80 0.92 -16.78
N THR A 91 -11.70 -0.06 -16.67
CA THR A 91 -13.13 0.19 -16.62
C THR A 91 -13.79 -0.66 -15.53
N TYR A 92 -14.80 -0.09 -14.89
CA TYR A 92 -15.67 -0.79 -13.97
C TYR A 92 -17.08 -0.21 -14.05
N ASN A 93 -18.09 -1.09 -14.11
CA ASN A 93 -19.50 -0.69 -14.15
C ASN A 93 -19.81 0.43 -15.17
N GLY A 94 -19.26 0.31 -16.39
CA GLY A 94 -19.48 1.26 -17.48
C GLY A 94 -18.72 2.59 -17.37
N SER A 95 -17.90 2.78 -16.33
CA SER A 95 -17.10 3.98 -16.11
C SER A 95 -15.61 3.69 -16.28
N THR A 96 -14.86 4.68 -16.76
CA THR A 96 -13.39 4.63 -16.77
C THR A 96 -12.88 4.89 -15.35
N GLN A 97 -11.99 4.03 -14.86
CA GLN A 97 -11.40 4.19 -13.54
C GLN A 97 -10.31 5.27 -13.59
N ALA A 98 -10.50 6.34 -12.82
CA ALA A 98 -9.50 7.40 -12.63
C ALA A 98 -8.60 7.06 -11.42
N GLY A 99 -7.32 7.44 -11.48
CA GLY A 99 -6.40 7.29 -10.34
C GLY A 99 -5.92 5.85 -10.09
N LYS A 100 -6.19 4.92 -11.01
CA LYS A 100 -5.68 3.53 -10.96
C LYS A 100 -4.25 3.36 -11.48
N ASP A 101 -3.63 4.44 -11.94
CA ASP A 101 -2.34 4.35 -12.62
C ASP A 101 -1.24 4.09 -11.61
N ASN A 102 -0.29 3.26 -12.02
CA ASN A 102 0.90 2.99 -11.24
C ASN A 102 1.66 4.29 -10.94
N THR A 103 2.24 4.37 -9.75
CA THR A 103 2.89 5.60 -9.29
C THR A 103 4.26 5.27 -8.72
N ALA A 104 5.27 6.04 -9.13
CA ALA A 104 6.58 6.05 -8.50
C ALA A 104 6.73 7.30 -7.63
N ILE A 105 7.06 7.09 -6.35
CA ILE A 105 7.25 8.14 -5.35
C ILE A 105 8.73 8.20 -4.97
N PHE A 106 9.28 9.41 -4.92
CA PHE A 106 10.62 9.69 -4.41
C PHE A 106 10.52 10.52 -3.14
N GLY A 107 11.20 10.09 -2.08
CA GLY A 107 11.16 10.75 -0.78
C GLY A 107 12.55 11.12 -0.28
N VAL A 108 12.63 12.25 0.40
CA VAL A 108 13.77 12.65 1.23
C VAL A 108 13.24 13.13 2.58
N SER A 109 13.77 12.60 3.66
CA SER A 109 13.41 13.01 5.02
C SER A 109 14.65 13.12 5.92
N LYS A 110 14.48 13.86 7.03
CA LYS A 110 15.46 14.00 8.09
C LYS A 110 14.72 14.08 9.42
N SER A 111 15.14 13.26 10.38
CA SER A 111 14.65 13.34 11.76
C SER A 111 15.60 14.23 12.59
N PHE A 112 15.03 15.09 13.45
CA PHE A 112 15.76 16.05 14.31
C PHE A 112 15.67 15.67 15.78
#